data_AF-A0A1R1YI29-F1
#
_entry.id   AF-A0A1R1YI29-F1
#
_cell.length_a   1.000
_cell.length_b   1.000
_cell.length_c   1.000
_cell.angle_alpha   90.00
_cell.angle_beta   90.00
_cell.angle_gamma   90.00
#
_symmetry.space_group_name_H-M   'P 1'
#
loop_
_entity.id
_entity.type
_entity.pdbx_description
1 polymer ?
#
loop_
_entity_poly.entity_id
_entity_poly.type
_entity_poly.pdbx_seq_one_letter_code
_entity_poly.pdbx_strand_id
1 'polypeptide(L)'
;MGYSARESISILEDIRKSGEIQSKKVHEAGSNLVKTHSFSNSNEACIIFEQVAIASMEVGDLDTANLCIEKLVAEFPDSLRINRLECMLCEAKGDYSAALEGYENILALDPANLLVYKRKIAILIAQKKYTAAIKALVSHLDNFPSDTESWIKLSQLYSSENM
;
A
#
# COMPACT_ATOMS: atom_id res chain seq x y z
N MET A 1 -13.98 22.75 12.82
CA MET A 1 -15.22 21.95 12.74
C MET A 1 -14.89 20.70 11.96
N GLY A 2 -15.01 19.53 12.57
CA GLY A 2 -14.75 18.24 11.90
C GLY A 2 -16.02 17.71 11.25
N TYR A 3 -15.87 16.82 10.27
CA TYR A 3 -16.98 16.09 9.67
C TYR A 3 -17.68 15.21 10.73
N SER A 4 -19.01 15.10 10.64
CA SER A 4 -19.74 14.06 11.37
C SER A 4 -19.42 12.67 10.80
N ALA A 5 -19.65 11.61 11.57
CA ALA A 5 -19.36 10.24 11.13
C ALA A 5 -20.06 9.89 9.79
N ARG A 6 -21.32 10.32 9.64
CA ARG A 6 -22.10 10.08 8.42
C ARG A 6 -21.53 10.83 7.21
N GLU A 7 -21.14 12.08 7.39
CA GLU A 7 -20.49 12.88 6.33
C GLU A 7 -19.15 12.27 5.93
N SER A 8 -18.33 11.87 6.91
CA SER A 8 -17.06 11.19 6.67
C SER A 8 -17.24 9.93 5.83
N ILE A 9 -18.19 9.05 6.20
CA ILE A 9 -18.46 7.80 5.46
C ILE A 9 -18.86 8.11 4.01
N SER A 10 -19.75 9.09 3.80
CA SER A 10 -20.18 9.51 2.46
C SER A 10 -19.01 10.02 1.63
N ILE A 11 -18.17 10.91 2.19
CA ILE A 11 -17.00 11.46 1.50
C ILE A 11 -16.04 10.35 1.08
N LEU A 12 -15.76 9.41 2.00
CA LEU A 12 -14.87 8.30 1.75
C LEU A 12 -15.41 7.38 0.65
N GLU A 13 -16.72 7.11 0.65
CA GLU A 13 -17.38 6.34 -0.39
C GLU A 13 -17.35 7.03 -1.76
N ASP A 14 -17.64 8.32 -1.81
CA ASP A 14 -17.63 9.10 -3.06
C ASP A 14 -16.23 9.13 -3.69
N ILE A 15 -15.18 9.32 -2.87
CA ILE A 15 -13.79 9.29 -3.34
C ILE A 15 -13.42 7.90 -3.88
N ARG A 16 -13.85 6.81 -3.22
CA ARG A 16 -13.60 5.45 -3.73
C ARG A 16 -14.28 5.22 -5.08
N LYS A 17 -15.51 5.71 -5.23
CA LYS A 17 -16.30 5.55 -6.47
C LYS A 17 -15.75 6.39 -7.62
N SER A 18 -15.24 7.59 -7.33
CA SER A 18 -14.64 8.45 -8.37
C SER A 18 -13.29 7.94 -8.86
N GLY A 19 -12.57 7.18 -8.03
CA GLY A 19 -11.22 6.70 -8.33
C GLY A 19 -10.15 7.79 -8.25
N GLU A 20 -10.51 8.99 -7.78
CA GLU A 20 -9.59 10.11 -7.66
C GLU A 20 -8.67 9.96 -6.44
N ILE A 21 -7.39 10.30 -6.62
CA ILE A 21 -6.42 10.32 -5.53
C ILE A 21 -6.60 11.63 -4.74
N GLN A 22 -7.30 11.56 -3.61
CA GLN A 22 -7.55 12.69 -2.71
C GLN A 22 -7.07 12.41 -1.27
N SER A 23 -5.84 11.95 -1.11
CA SER A 23 -5.27 11.43 0.16
C SER A 23 -5.44 12.39 1.33
N LYS A 24 -5.21 13.69 1.12
CA LYS A 24 -5.42 14.71 2.16
C LYS A 24 -6.87 14.76 2.65
N LYS A 25 -7.84 14.75 1.72
CA LYS A 25 -9.27 14.79 2.06
C LYS A 25 -9.74 13.49 2.69
N VAL A 26 -9.25 12.35 2.21
CA VAL A 26 -9.50 11.03 2.83
C VAL A 26 -9.01 11.01 4.27
N HIS A 27 -7.80 11.49 4.52
CA HIS A 27 -7.22 11.57 5.85
C HIS A 27 -8.03 12.52 6.77
N GLU A 28 -8.37 13.73 6.29
CA GLU A 28 -9.19 14.70 7.04
C GLU A 28 -10.58 14.15 7.39
N ALA A 29 -11.23 13.44 6.45
CA ALA A 29 -12.52 12.82 6.68
C ALA A 29 -12.44 11.61 7.63
N GLY A 30 -11.41 10.78 7.51
CA GLY A 30 -11.31 9.48 8.17
C GLY A 30 -10.62 9.48 9.52
N SER A 31 -9.66 10.36 9.78
CA SER A 31 -8.80 10.32 10.97
C SER A 31 -9.58 10.33 12.30
N ASN A 32 -10.60 11.18 12.42
CA ASN A 32 -11.46 11.22 13.60
C ASN A 32 -12.46 10.05 13.63
N LEU A 33 -12.96 9.64 12.45
CA LEU A 33 -13.89 8.51 12.31
C LEU A 33 -13.28 7.22 12.86
N VAL A 34 -12.02 6.92 12.50
CA VAL A 34 -11.29 5.73 12.96
C VAL A 34 -11.12 5.67 14.48
N LYS A 35 -10.96 6.84 15.13
CA LYS A 35 -10.72 6.96 16.58
C LYS A 35 -12.00 6.83 17.40
N THR A 36 -13.11 7.37 16.89
CA THR A 36 -14.32 7.61 17.70
C THR A 36 -15.51 6.73 17.31
N HIS A 37 -15.55 6.23 16.08
CA HIS A 37 -16.72 5.51 15.59
C HIS A 37 -16.57 4.00 15.77
N SER A 38 -17.62 3.38 16.27
CA SER A 38 -17.75 1.92 16.33
C SER A 38 -18.61 1.46 15.17
N PHE A 39 -18.00 0.76 14.22
CA PHE A 39 -18.70 0.18 13.09
C PHE A 39 -19.45 -1.08 13.52
N SER A 40 -20.70 -1.24 13.06
CA SER A 40 -21.48 -2.47 13.25
C SER A 40 -21.18 -3.53 12.18
N ASN A 41 -20.66 -3.11 11.03
CA ASN A 41 -20.32 -3.98 9.91
C ASN A 41 -18.80 -4.06 9.71
N SER A 42 -18.26 -5.24 9.98
CA SER A 42 -16.84 -5.61 9.81
C SER A 42 -16.30 -5.27 8.41
N ASN A 43 -17.04 -5.60 7.35
CA ASN A 43 -16.58 -5.37 5.98
C ASN A 43 -16.51 -3.87 5.64
N GLU A 44 -17.45 -3.08 6.13
CA GLU A 44 -17.45 -1.63 5.94
C GLU A 44 -16.30 -0.97 6.71
N ALA A 45 -16.09 -1.41 7.96
CA ALA A 45 -14.98 -0.96 8.79
C ALA A 45 -13.63 -1.23 8.10
N CYS A 46 -13.47 -2.44 7.56
CA CYS A 46 -12.27 -2.85 6.85
C CYS A 46 -11.94 -1.93 5.67
N ILE A 47 -12.91 -1.68 4.78
CA ILE A 47 -12.73 -0.80 3.62
C ILE A 47 -12.31 0.62 4.03
N ILE A 48 -12.93 1.16 5.08
CA ILE A 48 -12.61 2.49 5.60
C ILE A 48 -11.22 2.52 6.22
N PHE A 49 -10.89 1.56 7.08
CA PHE A 49 -9.56 1.50 7.71
C PHE A 49 -8.45 1.38 6.69
N GLU A 50 -8.61 0.56 5.66
CA GLU A 50 -7.59 0.46 4.60
C GLU A 50 -7.41 1.77 3.83
N GLN A 51 -8.52 2.40 3.44
CA GLN A 51 -8.47 3.66 2.69
C GLN A 51 -7.80 4.76 3.52
N VAL A 52 -8.17 4.87 4.81
CA VAL A 52 -7.60 5.87 5.72
C VAL A 52 -6.14 5.55 6.05
N ALA A 53 -5.77 4.28 6.21
CA ALA A 53 -4.39 3.87 6.44
C ALA A 53 -3.48 4.33 5.29
N ILE A 54 -3.87 4.02 4.05
CA ILE A 54 -3.12 4.38 2.84
C ILE A 54 -2.98 5.91 2.75
N ALA A 55 -4.09 6.63 2.86
CA ALA A 55 -4.07 8.08 2.77
C ALA A 55 -3.25 8.73 3.89
N SER A 56 -3.30 8.17 5.11
CA SER A 56 -2.54 8.68 6.26
C SER A 56 -1.03 8.48 6.08
N MET A 57 -0.60 7.35 5.50
CA MET A 57 0.81 7.15 5.13
C MET A 57 1.27 8.17 4.09
N GLU A 58 0.45 8.46 3.08
CA GLU A 58 0.80 9.41 2.00
C GLU A 58 0.91 10.86 2.48
N VAL A 59 0.14 11.26 3.51
CA VAL A 59 0.26 12.59 4.12
C VAL A 59 1.24 12.64 5.29
N GLY A 60 1.84 11.51 5.67
CA GLY A 60 2.83 11.40 6.74
C GLY A 60 2.27 11.28 8.16
N ASP A 61 0.95 11.12 8.34
CA ASP A 61 0.38 10.78 9.66
C ASP A 61 0.47 9.26 9.89
N LEU A 62 1.66 8.83 10.33
CA LEU A 62 1.95 7.42 10.55
C LEU A 62 1.24 6.85 11.79
N ASP A 63 0.82 7.69 12.73
CA ASP A 63 0.09 7.28 13.93
C ASP A 63 -1.34 6.85 13.57
N THR A 64 -2.04 7.67 12.78
CA THR A 64 -3.37 7.32 12.28
C THR A 64 -3.30 6.10 11.36
N ALA A 65 -2.26 5.98 10.53
CA ALA A 65 -2.06 4.79 9.70
C ALA A 65 -1.87 3.52 10.55
N ASN A 66 -1.01 3.57 11.56
CA ASN A 66 -0.74 2.45 12.46
C ASN A 66 -2.02 2.02 13.20
N LEU A 67 -2.80 2.97 13.72
CA LEU A 67 -4.07 2.67 14.39
C LEU A 67 -5.06 1.94 13.48
N CYS A 68 -5.17 2.32 12.21
CA CYS A 68 -6.01 1.62 11.25
C CYS A 68 -5.54 0.19 11.04
N ILE A 69 -4.23 0.00 10.87
CA ILE A 69 -3.62 -1.31 10.61
C ILE A 69 -3.77 -2.23 11.83
N GLU A 70 -3.57 -1.74 13.05
CA GLU A 70 -3.78 -2.53 14.28
C GLU A 70 -5.22 -3.06 14.39
N LYS A 71 -6.21 -2.23 14.07
CA LYS A 71 -7.61 -2.64 14.03
C LYS A 71 -7.86 -3.73 12.97
N LEU A 72 -7.23 -3.59 11.81
CA LEU A 72 -7.34 -4.57 10.72
C LEU A 72 -6.67 -5.90 11.05
N VAL A 73 -5.47 -5.89 11.66
CA VAL A 73 -4.75 -7.10 12.07
C VAL A 73 -5.50 -7.86 13.14
N ALA A 74 -6.11 -7.15 14.11
CA ALA A 74 -6.92 -7.78 15.15
C ALA A 74 -8.12 -8.57 14.59
N GLU A 75 -8.64 -8.15 13.44
CA GLU A 75 -9.79 -8.76 12.80
C GLU A 75 -9.40 -9.78 11.71
N PHE A 76 -8.29 -9.56 11.00
CA PHE A 76 -7.83 -10.36 9.87
C PHE A 76 -6.33 -10.72 9.98
N PRO A 77 -5.91 -11.50 10.99
CA PRO A 77 -4.49 -11.71 11.31
C PRO A 77 -3.69 -12.42 10.22
N ASP A 78 -4.32 -13.24 9.38
CA ASP A 78 -3.64 -14.04 8.34
C ASP A 78 -3.83 -13.47 6.93
N SER A 79 -4.25 -12.21 6.81
CA SER A 79 -4.57 -11.59 5.52
C SER A 79 -3.32 -11.01 4.85
N LEU A 80 -2.90 -11.60 3.73
CA LEU A 80 -1.83 -11.04 2.87
C LEU A 80 -2.08 -9.58 2.46
N ARG A 81 -3.37 -9.20 2.33
CA ARG A 81 -3.78 -7.82 2.04
C ARG A 81 -3.45 -6.87 3.19
N ILE A 82 -3.64 -7.30 4.44
CA ILE A 82 -3.30 -6.52 5.64
C ILE A 82 -1.79 -6.53 5.90
N ASN A 83 -1.12 -7.67 5.73
CA ASN A 83 0.34 -7.77 5.85
C ASN A 83 1.05 -6.81 4.88
N ARG A 84 0.50 -6.62 3.67
CA ARG A 84 1.00 -5.61 2.74
C ARG A 84 0.92 -4.19 3.32
N LEU A 85 -0.15 -3.85 4.04
CA LEU A 85 -0.28 -2.53 4.67
C LEU A 85 0.75 -2.32 5.79
N GLU A 86 1.06 -3.37 6.57
CA GLU A 86 2.16 -3.32 7.55
C GLU A 86 3.51 -3.07 6.86
N CYS A 87 3.78 -3.74 5.74
CA CYS A 87 4.99 -3.51 4.95
C CYS A 87 5.03 -2.08 4.37
N MET A 88 3.90 -1.57 3.89
CA MET A 88 3.76 -0.19 3.43
C MET A 88 4.00 0.82 4.55
N LEU A 89 3.60 0.51 5.78
CA LEU A 89 3.87 1.35 6.94
C LEU A 89 5.36 1.35 7.29
N CYS A 90 6.05 0.20 7.19
CA CYS A 90 7.51 0.14 7.33
C CYS A 90 8.21 0.99 6.26
N GLU A 91 7.75 0.90 5.01
CA GLU A 91 8.22 1.73 3.89
C GLU A 91 8.02 3.23 4.19
N ALA A 92 6.84 3.63 4.67
CA ALA A 92 6.53 5.02 5.02
C ALA A 92 7.35 5.53 6.22
N LYS A 93 7.74 4.65 7.14
CA LYS A 93 8.67 4.92 8.25
C LYS A 93 10.14 5.02 7.79
N GLY A 94 10.43 4.65 6.54
CA GLY A 94 11.80 4.57 6.01
C GLY A 94 12.54 3.26 6.35
N ASP A 95 11.88 2.30 6.99
CA ASP A 95 12.42 0.97 7.23
C ASP A 95 12.22 0.08 5.99
N TYR A 96 13.01 0.39 4.97
CA TYR A 96 12.98 -0.34 3.71
C TYR A 96 13.46 -1.78 3.84
N SER A 97 14.28 -2.10 4.86
CA SER A 97 14.68 -3.48 5.16
C SER A 97 13.49 -4.33 5.55
N ALA A 98 12.75 -3.92 6.57
CA ALA A 98 11.57 -4.64 7.03
C ALA A 98 10.48 -4.72 5.95
N ALA A 99 10.28 -3.62 5.20
CA ALA A 99 9.32 -3.60 4.09
C ALA A 99 9.68 -4.62 3.02
N LEU A 100 10.95 -4.69 2.60
CA LEU A 100 11.39 -5.65 1.57
C LEU A 100 11.28 -7.10 2.05
N GLU A 101 11.65 -7.39 3.30
CA GLU A 101 11.49 -8.74 3.87
C GLU A 101 10.02 -9.17 3.88
N GLY A 102 9.13 -8.30 4.37
CA GLY A 102 7.70 -8.57 4.38
C GLY A 102 7.12 -8.75 2.97
N TYR A 103 7.54 -7.94 2.00
CA TYR A 103 7.14 -8.11 0.60
C TYR A 103 7.64 -9.42 -0.01
N GLU A 104 8.86 -9.88 0.29
CA GLU A 104 9.33 -11.19 -0.16
C GLU A 104 8.49 -12.33 0.43
N ASN A 105 8.14 -12.25 1.71
CA ASN A 105 7.27 -13.24 2.36
C ASN A 105 5.88 -13.31 1.71
N ILE A 106 5.30 -12.15 1.36
CA ILE A 106 4.02 -12.12 0.65
C ILE A 106 4.16 -12.72 -0.74
N LEU A 107 5.22 -12.39 -1.49
CA LEU A 107 5.45 -12.93 -2.84
C LEU A 107 5.79 -14.42 -2.85
N ALA A 108 6.35 -14.95 -1.78
CA ALA A 108 6.55 -16.39 -1.62
C ALA A 108 5.21 -17.15 -1.51
N LEU A 109 4.18 -16.52 -0.91
CA LEU A 109 2.85 -17.09 -0.74
C LEU A 109 1.92 -16.79 -1.93
N ASP A 110 2.05 -15.60 -2.52
CA ASP A 110 1.30 -15.15 -3.70
C ASP A 110 2.27 -14.48 -4.71
N PRO A 111 2.93 -15.27 -5.57
CA PRO A 111 3.86 -14.76 -6.58
C PRO A 111 3.21 -13.83 -7.61
N ALA A 112 1.88 -13.88 -7.75
CA ALA A 112 1.12 -13.05 -8.69
C ALA A 112 0.68 -11.70 -8.10
N ASN A 113 1.10 -11.37 -6.88
CA ASN A 113 0.72 -10.13 -6.22
C ASN A 113 1.40 -8.89 -6.84
N LEU A 114 0.82 -8.39 -7.94
CA LEU A 114 1.36 -7.25 -8.69
C LEU A 114 1.54 -5.99 -7.84
N LEU A 115 0.69 -5.79 -6.84
CA LEU A 115 0.75 -4.60 -5.97
C LEU A 115 1.99 -4.62 -5.07
N VAL A 116 2.30 -5.78 -4.47
CA VAL A 116 3.51 -5.98 -3.66
C VAL A 116 4.75 -5.92 -4.55
N TYR A 117 4.70 -6.60 -5.69
CA TYR A 117 5.80 -6.65 -6.62
C TYR A 117 6.23 -5.25 -7.10
N LYS A 118 5.28 -4.42 -7.53
CA LYS A 118 5.56 -3.04 -7.97
C LYS A 118 6.20 -2.19 -6.87
N ARG A 119 5.74 -2.34 -5.61
CA ARG A 119 6.31 -1.63 -4.46
C ARG A 119 7.75 -2.07 -4.17
N LYS A 120 8.01 -3.38 -4.17
CA LYS A 120 9.37 -3.93 -4.03
C LYS A 120 10.32 -3.34 -5.09
N ILE A 121 9.92 -3.33 -6.37
CA ILE A 121 10.72 -2.73 -7.44
C ILE A 121 10.92 -1.23 -7.22
N ALA A 122 9.88 -0.49 -6.81
CA ALA A 122 9.99 0.94 -6.54
C ALA A 122 11.00 1.26 -5.43
N ILE A 123 10.99 0.50 -4.32
CA ILE A 123 11.97 0.65 -3.24
C ILE A 123 13.40 0.40 -3.74
N LEU A 124 13.62 -0.69 -4.49
CA LEU A 124 14.95 -1.02 -5.00
C LEU A 124 15.50 0.09 -5.92
N ILE A 125 14.66 0.64 -6.79
CA ILE A 125 15.02 1.76 -7.67
C ILE A 125 15.31 3.02 -6.85
N ALA A 126 14.46 3.38 -5.89
CA ALA A 126 14.65 4.55 -5.03
C ALA A 126 15.98 4.49 -4.23
N GLN A 127 16.38 3.29 -3.83
CA GLN A 127 17.66 3.03 -3.16
C GLN A 127 18.85 2.88 -4.13
N LYS A 128 18.66 3.12 -5.43
CA LYS A 128 19.67 2.94 -6.49
C LYS A 128 20.25 1.51 -6.56
N LYS A 129 19.50 0.51 -6.08
CA LYS A 129 19.86 -0.92 -6.16
C LYS A 129 19.39 -1.51 -7.50
N TYR A 130 19.87 -0.95 -8.60
CA TYR A 130 19.39 -1.28 -9.95
C TYR A 130 19.63 -2.73 -10.33
N THR A 131 20.77 -3.31 -9.98
CA THR A 131 21.06 -4.74 -10.23
C THR A 131 20.06 -5.67 -9.57
N ALA A 132 19.65 -5.38 -8.32
CA ALA A 132 18.62 -6.12 -7.62
C ALA A 132 17.24 -5.91 -8.24
N ALA A 133 16.91 -4.68 -8.64
CA ALA A 133 15.65 -4.37 -9.32
C ALA A 133 15.53 -5.12 -10.66
N ILE A 134 16.60 -5.13 -11.48
CA ILE A 134 16.67 -5.87 -12.74
C ILE A 134 16.46 -7.36 -12.50
N LYS A 135 17.16 -7.95 -11.51
CA LYS A 135 16.99 -9.37 -11.19
C LYS A 135 15.55 -9.72 -10.79
N ALA A 136 14.93 -8.87 -9.97
CA ALA A 136 13.53 -9.05 -9.58
C ALA A 136 12.58 -8.90 -10.78
N LEU A 137 12.86 -7.98 -11.70
CA LEU A 137 12.12 -7.80 -12.95
C LEU A 137 12.19 -8.99 -13.88
N VAL A 138 13.39 -9.53 -14.10
CA VAL A 138 13.56 -10.74 -14.91
C VAL A 138 12.80 -11.91 -14.29
N SER A 139 12.96 -12.14 -12.98
CA SER A 139 12.26 -13.23 -12.29
C SER A 139 10.73 -13.12 -12.33
N HIS A 140 10.19 -11.89 -12.32
CA HIS A 140 8.76 -11.66 -12.49
C HIS A 140 8.31 -11.96 -13.91
N LEU A 141 9.03 -11.46 -14.90
CA LEU A 141 8.73 -11.64 -16.32
C LEU A 141 8.87 -13.10 -16.80
N ASP A 142 9.68 -13.92 -16.13
CA ASP A 142 9.75 -15.37 -16.36
C ASP A 142 8.39 -16.05 -16.09
N ASN A 143 7.61 -15.52 -15.14
CA ASN A 143 6.30 -16.04 -14.76
C ASN A 143 5.14 -15.26 -15.42
N PHE A 144 5.36 -13.98 -15.73
CA PHE A 144 4.35 -13.06 -16.27
C PHE A 144 4.84 -12.37 -17.55
N PRO A 145 5.10 -13.12 -18.64
CA PRO A 145 5.74 -12.57 -19.84
C PRO A 145 4.86 -11.55 -20.59
N SER A 146 3.55 -11.51 -20.32
CA SER A 146 2.62 -10.55 -20.91
C SER A 146 2.55 -9.19 -20.18
N ASP A 147 3.30 -9.01 -19.08
CA ASP A 147 3.34 -7.75 -18.34
C ASP A 147 4.21 -6.70 -19.08
N THR A 148 3.56 -5.96 -19.98
CA THR A 148 4.20 -4.90 -20.78
C THR A 148 4.82 -3.81 -19.91
N GLU A 149 4.23 -3.47 -18.75
CA GLU A 149 4.74 -2.42 -17.87
C GLU A 149 6.08 -2.83 -17.25
N SER A 150 6.19 -4.09 -16.83
CA SER A 150 7.45 -4.66 -16.33
C SER A 150 8.53 -4.69 -17.41
N TRP A 151 8.20 -5.03 -18.66
CA TRP A 151 9.16 -4.96 -19.79
C TRP A 151 9.67 -3.54 -20.04
N ILE A 152 8.78 -2.54 -20.05
CA ILE A 152 9.16 -1.14 -20.22
C ILE A 152 10.10 -0.71 -19.08
N LYS A 153 9.76 -1.06 -17.83
CA LYS A 153 10.60 -0.73 -16.68
C LYS A 153 11.99 -1.38 -16.77
N LEU A 154 12.05 -2.64 -17.17
CA LEU A 154 13.31 -3.36 -17.35
C LEU A 154 14.18 -2.72 -18.44
N SER A 155 13.58 -2.35 -19.58
CA SER A 155 14.28 -1.63 -20.65
C SER A 155 14.84 -0.29 -20.16
N GLN A 156 14.07 0.49 -19.40
CA GLN A 156 14.51 1.78 -18.86
C GLN A 156 15.73 1.62 -17.95
N LEU A 157 15.75 0.59 -17.10
CA LEU A 157 16.86 0.32 -16.20
C LEU A 157 18.14 -0.05 -16.97
N TYR A 158 18.05 -0.93 -17.97
CA TYR A 158 19.22 -1.27 -18.80
C TYR A 158 19.74 -0.08 -19.60
N SER A 159 18.86 0.79 -20.11
CA SER A 159 19.30 2.01 -20.79
C SER A 159 20.02 2.98 -19.86
N SER A 160 19.66 3.03 -18.57
CA SER A 160 20.33 3.88 -17.58
C SER A 160 21.66 3.32 -17.06
N GLU A 161 21.90 2.00 -17.12
CA GLU A 161 23.17 1.37 -16.70
C GLU A 161 24.28 1.51 -17.76
N ASN A 162 23.91 1.72 -19.03
CA ASN A 162 24.85 1.82 -20.17
C ASN A 162 25.21 3.26 -20.56
N MET A 163 24.95 4.24 -19.68
CA MET A 163 25.23 5.67 -19.90
C MET A 163 26.06 6.22 -18.76
#